data_AF-A0A7S0UHA6-F1
#
_entry.id   AF-A0A7S0UHA6-F1
#
_cell.length_a   1.000
_cell.length_b   1.000
_cell.length_c   1.000
_cell.angle_alpha   90.00
_cell.angle_beta   90.00
_cell.angle_gamma   90.00
#
_symmetry.space_group_name_H-M   'P 1'
#
loop_
_entity.id
_entity.type
_entity.pdbx_description
1 polymer ?
#
loop_
_entity_poly.entity_id
_entity_poly.type
_entity_poly.pdbx_seq_one_letter_code
_entity_poly.pdbx_strand_id
1 'polypeptide(L)'
;GMQLQALPVHAPLPPLPVMSEGERLLLRMKECGSFRRGLRLEDVAMKRQLDAEFRDKLEGTRFRAEPLGEDRAMNRYWLLAGDYSRLWVERPAEQGKGKGEWGCYSTVEEIAALGEALDVHGARESSLKEVLEAASSDFERAMKGQEA
;
A
#
# COMPACT_ATOMS: atom_id res chain seq x y z
N GLY A 1 -46.07 -73.01 10.10
CA GLY A 1 -45.69 -72.64 8.74
C GLY A 1 -45.86 -71.14 8.58
N MET A 2 -44.80 -70.44 8.17
CA MET A 2 -44.88 -69.02 7.80
C MET A 2 -44.62 -68.91 6.30
N GLN A 3 -45.56 -68.31 5.57
CA GLN A 3 -45.45 -68.03 4.14
C GLN A 3 -44.51 -66.84 3.92
N LEU A 4 -43.43 -67.07 3.19
CA LEU A 4 -42.56 -66.03 2.64
C LEU A 4 -43.26 -65.45 1.41
N GLN A 5 -43.56 -64.15 1.43
CA GLN A 5 -43.98 -63.42 0.23
C GLN A 5 -42.75 -63.09 -0.63
N ALA A 6 -42.82 -63.40 -1.91
CA ALA A 6 -41.79 -63.09 -2.90
C ALA A 6 -41.78 -61.58 -3.22
N LEU A 7 -40.60 -60.97 -3.18
CA LEU A 7 -40.41 -59.59 -3.62
C LEU A 7 -40.50 -59.48 -5.15
N PRO A 8 -41.16 -58.44 -5.69
CA PRO A 8 -41.34 -58.28 -7.13
C PRO A 8 -40.03 -57.94 -7.85
N VAL A 9 -39.91 -58.50 -9.05
CA VAL A 9 -38.82 -58.38 -10.02
C VAL A 9 -38.47 -56.91 -10.25
N HIS A 10 -37.21 -56.56 -9.93
CA HIS A 10 -36.68 -55.20 -10.01
C HIS A 10 -36.80 -54.64 -11.44
N ALA A 11 -37.43 -53.47 -11.55
CA ALA A 11 -37.43 -52.67 -12.78
C ALA A 11 -35.98 -52.36 -13.22
N PRO A 12 -35.71 -52.25 -14.54
CA PRO A 12 -34.38 -51.89 -15.03
C PRO A 12 -33.98 -50.53 -14.45
N LEU A 13 -32.80 -50.48 -13.83
CA LEU A 13 -32.25 -49.28 -13.23
C LEU A 13 -32.15 -48.16 -14.29
N PRO A 14 -32.49 -46.91 -13.95
CA PRO A 14 -32.31 -45.79 -14.86
C PRO A 14 -30.83 -45.70 -15.28
N PRO A 15 -30.53 -45.32 -16.53
CA PRO A 15 -29.16 -45.12 -16.96
C PRO A 15 -28.51 -44.08 -16.04
N LEU A 16 -27.32 -44.41 -15.53
CA LEU A 16 -26.56 -43.52 -14.67
C LEU A 16 -26.39 -42.16 -15.38
N PRO A 17 -26.43 -41.04 -14.64
CA PRO A 17 -26.26 -39.73 -15.23
C PRO A 17 -24.92 -39.68 -15.97
N VAL A 18 -25.01 -39.49 -17.29
CA VAL A 18 -23.84 -39.29 -18.14
C VAL A 18 -23.29 -37.92 -17.80
N MET A 19 -22.14 -37.88 -17.12
CA MET A 19 -21.50 -36.61 -16.77
C MET A 19 -21.29 -35.78 -18.03
N SER A 20 -21.73 -34.53 -18.00
CA SER A 20 -21.47 -33.55 -19.05
C SER A 20 -19.96 -33.31 -19.20
N GLU A 21 -19.55 -32.85 -20.38
CA GLU A 21 -18.13 -32.56 -20.65
C GLU A 21 -17.55 -31.54 -19.65
N GLY A 22 -18.37 -30.56 -19.22
CA GLY A 22 -18.01 -29.60 -18.18
C GLY A 22 -17.79 -30.24 -16.81
N GLU A 23 -18.63 -31.20 -16.41
CA GLU A 23 -18.45 -31.93 -15.14
C GLU A 23 -17.21 -32.82 -15.16
N ARG A 24 -16.89 -33.41 -16.32
CA ARG A 24 -15.66 -34.22 -16.51
C ARG A 24 -14.40 -33.36 -16.44
N LEU A 25 -14.44 -32.14 -16.99
CA LEU A 25 -13.34 -31.18 -16.88
C LEU A 25 -13.13 -30.73 -15.43
N LEU A 26 -14.22 -30.41 -14.73
CA LEU A 26 -14.16 -29.98 -13.32
C LEU A 26 -13.58 -31.09 -12.42
N LEU A 27 -13.96 -32.35 -12.68
CA LEU A 27 -13.42 -33.52 -11.98
C LEU A 27 -11.91 -33.68 -12.27
N ARG A 28 -11.49 -33.57 -13.54
CA ARG A 28 -10.06 -33.58 -13.92
C ARG A 28 -9.27 -32.45 -13.27
N MET A 29 -9.83 -31.24 -13.21
CA MET A 29 -9.18 -30.10 -12.56
C MET A 29 -8.99 -30.33 -11.06
N LYS A 30 -10.00 -30.91 -10.38
CA LYS A 30 -9.89 -31.31 -8.97
C LYS A 30 -8.93 -32.49 -8.76
N GLU A 31 -8.81 -33.36 -9.76
CA GLU A 31 -7.93 -34.52 -9.70
C GLU A 31 -6.46 -34.18 -10.00
N CYS A 32 -6.21 -33.14 -10.80
CA CYS A 32 -4.88 -32.59 -11.05
C CYS A 32 -4.22 -32.18 -9.74
N GLY A 33 -3.06 -32.78 -9.46
CA GLY A 33 -2.27 -32.50 -8.25
C GLY A 33 -1.80 -31.04 -8.12
N SER A 34 -1.96 -30.22 -9.16
CA SER A 34 -1.72 -28.77 -9.15
C SER A 34 -2.84 -27.96 -8.47
N PHE A 35 -4.07 -28.48 -8.40
CA PHE A 35 -5.22 -27.78 -7.80
C PHE A 35 -5.43 -28.14 -6.32
N ARG A 36 -5.16 -29.40 -5.93
CA ARG A 36 -5.24 -29.86 -4.52
C ARG A 36 -4.12 -29.31 -3.63
N ARG A 37 -3.03 -28.82 -4.23
CA ARG A 37 -1.91 -28.18 -3.52
C ARG A 37 -2.02 -26.68 -3.71
N GLY A 38 -2.86 -26.05 -2.88
CA GLY A 38 -3.03 -24.59 -2.87
C GLY A 38 -1.67 -23.90 -2.79
N LEU A 39 -1.41 -23.02 -3.77
CA LEU A 39 -0.13 -22.36 -4.09
C LEU A 39 1.10 -23.29 -4.07
N ARG A 40 1.82 -23.37 -5.19
CA ARG A 40 3.06 -24.17 -5.22
C ARG A 40 3.98 -23.63 -4.12
N LEU A 41 4.68 -24.52 -3.40
CA LEU A 41 5.71 -24.12 -2.42
C LEU A 41 6.70 -23.12 -3.05
N GLU A 42 6.95 -23.28 -4.34
CA GLU A 42 7.71 -22.37 -5.19
C GLU A 42 7.09 -20.97 -5.26
N ASP A 43 5.77 -20.85 -5.44
CA ASP A 43 5.07 -19.56 -5.46
C ASP A 43 5.14 -18.86 -4.09
N VAL A 44 5.04 -19.64 -3.01
CA VAL A 44 5.16 -19.12 -1.63
C VAL A 44 6.58 -18.68 -1.33
N ALA A 45 7.59 -19.45 -1.76
CA ALA A 45 8.99 -19.11 -1.61
C ALA A 45 9.36 -17.88 -2.44
N MET A 46 8.89 -17.82 -3.70
CA MET A 46 9.08 -16.69 -4.60
C MET A 46 8.42 -15.42 -4.05
N LYS A 47 7.18 -15.52 -3.54
CA LYS A 47 6.54 -14.40 -2.85
C LYS A 47 7.35 -13.94 -1.65
N ARG A 48 7.79 -14.85 -0.78
CA ARG A 48 8.60 -14.51 0.40
C ARG A 48 9.92 -13.83 0.03
N GLN A 49 10.55 -14.29 -1.05
CA GLN A 49 11.78 -13.69 -1.56
C GLN A 49 11.52 -12.28 -2.08
N LEU A 50 10.47 -12.07 -2.89
CA LEU A 50 10.08 -10.74 -3.35
C LEU A 50 9.72 -9.82 -2.16
N ASP A 51 8.95 -10.31 -1.19
CA ASP A 51 8.57 -9.56 0.02
C ASP A 51 9.82 -9.15 0.83
N ALA A 52 10.85 -10.01 0.92
CA ALA A 52 12.12 -9.71 1.58
C ALA A 52 12.94 -8.68 0.79
N GLU A 53 13.06 -8.83 -0.53
CA GLU A 53 13.74 -7.86 -1.40
C GLU A 53 13.05 -6.49 -1.36
N PHE A 54 11.71 -6.45 -1.29
CA PHE A 54 10.96 -5.20 -1.12
C PHE A 54 11.19 -4.60 0.26
N ARG A 55 11.21 -5.42 1.32
CA ARG A 55 11.50 -4.95 2.67
C ARG A 55 12.90 -4.35 2.77
N ASP A 56 13.92 -5.02 2.25
CA ASP A 56 15.30 -4.52 2.26
C ASP A 56 15.43 -3.21 1.48
N LYS A 57 14.76 -3.09 0.33
CA LYS A 57 14.70 -1.83 -0.43
C LYS A 57 13.99 -0.72 0.36
N LEU A 58 12.92 -1.05 1.08
CA LEU A 58 12.20 -0.11 1.95
C LEU A 58 13.02 0.30 3.17
N GLU A 59 13.74 -0.62 3.81
CA GLU A 59 14.59 -0.35 4.97
C GLU A 59 15.85 0.45 4.59
N GLY A 60 16.38 0.26 3.39
CA GLY A 60 17.46 1.08 2.83
C GLY A 60 17.01 2.50 2.43
N THR A 61 15.71 2.70 2.24
CA THR A 61 15.13 4.01 1.96
C THR A 61 14.80 4.66 3.30
N ARG A 62 15.44 5.79 3.63
CA ARG A 62 15.15 6.55 4.86
C ARG A 62 13.76 7.20 4.75
N PHE A 63 12.71 6.40 4.90
CA PHE A 63 11.36 6.90 5.07
C PHE A 63 11.28 7.51 6.47
N ARG A 64 11.28 8.85 6.54
CA ARG A 64 10.93 9.54 7.77
C ARG A 64 9.43 9.32 7.97
N ALA A 65 9.07 8.49 8.95
CA ALA A 65 7.68 8.22 9.32
C ALA A 65 7.05 9.38 10.11
N GLU A 66 7.85 10.37 10.50
CA GLU A 66 7.44 11.54 11.27
C GLU A 66 7.49 12.80 10.39
N PRO A 67 6.60 13.79 10.62
CA PRO A 67 6.69 15.06 9.93
C PRO A 67 8.04 15.74 10.20
N LEU A 68 8.46 16.55 9.23
CA LEU A 68 9.61 17.45 9.34
C LEU A 68 9.45 18.41 10.52
N GLY A 69 8.24 18.91 10.71
CA GLY A 69 7.80 19.78 11.79
C GLY A 69 6.35 20.21 11.62
N GLU A 70 5.88 21.06 12.54
CA GLU A 70 4.51 21.60 12.53
C GLU A 70 4.54 23.12 12.73
N ASP A 71 3.58 23.82 12.14
CA ASP A 71 3.39 25.26 12.36
C ASP A 71 2.31 25.56 13.42
N ARG A 72 2.06 26.84 13.70
CA ARG A 72 1.02 27.32 14.64
C ARG A 72 -0.39 26.91 14.24
N ALA A 73 -0.64 26.71 12.94
CA ALA A 73 -1.91 26.24 12.42
C ALA A 73 -2.02 24.71 12.47
N MET A 74 -1.05 24.03 13.09
CA MET A 74 -0.94 22.57 13.16
C MET A 74 -0.78 21.93 11.78
N ASN A 75 -0.34 22.67 10.77
CA ASN A 75 0.00 22.08 9.48
C ASN A 75 1.27 21.27 9.66
N ARG A 76 1.25 20.04 9.14
CA ARG A 76 2.38 19.11 9.22
C ARG A 76 3.14 19.13 7.91
N TYR A 77 4.44 19.32 7.98
CA TYR A 77 5.31 19.38 6.81
C TYR A 77 6.04 18.06 6.65
N TRP A 78 6.12 17.53 5.43
CA TRP A 78 6.61 16.19 5.17
C TRP A 78 7.62 16.19 4.03
N LEU A 79 8.73 15.49 4.27
CA LEU A 79 9.68 15.08 3.23
C LEU A 79 9.54 13.58 3.02
N LEU A 80 9.14 13.18 1.83
CA LEU A 80 8.89 11.78 1.51
C LEU A 80 10.18 11.15 1.00
N ALA A 81 10.68 10.11 1.67
CA ALA A 81 11.86 9.34 1.24
C ALA A 81 13.14 10.16 1.00
N GLY A 82 13.27 11.35 1.61
CA GLY A 82 14.39 12.26 1.35
C GLY A 82 14.33 12.93 -0.03
N ASP A 83 13.17 12.94 -0.68
CA ASP A 83 12.93 13.68 -1.91
C ASP A 83 12.77 15.17 -1.61
N TYR A 84 13.78 15.95 -2.00
CA TYR A 84 13.79 17.41 -1.88
C TYR A 84 13.22 18.11 -3.12
N SER A 85 12.61 17.39 -4.07
CA SER A 85 11.93 18.03 -5.21
C SER A 85 10.62 18.70 -4.81
N ARG A 86 10.02 18.30 -3.68
CA ARG A 86 8.79 18.90 -3.14
C ARG A 86 8.74 18.79 -1.62
N LEU A 87 8.19 19.81 -0.98
CA LEU A 87 7.79 19.74 0.43
C LEU A 87 6.28 19.55 0.50
N TRP A 88 5.83 18.48 1.13
CA TRP A 88 4.40 18.21 1.30
C TRP A 88 3.88 18.88 2.57
N VAL A 89 2.65 19.37 2.52
CA VAL A 89 1.96 19.94 3.68
C VAL A 89 0.61 19.27 3.86
N GLU A 90 0.35 18.82 5.07
CA GLU A 90 -0.93 18.28 5.50
C GLU A 90 -1.59 19.28 6.44
N ARG A 91 -2.74 19.81 6.02
CA ARG A 91 -3.57 20.69 6.84
C ARG A 91 -4.61 19.83 7.55
N PRO A 92 -4.60 19.78 8.90
CA PRO A 92 -5.55 18.96 9.63
C PRO A 92 -6.99 19.46 9.39
N ALA A 93 -7.94 18.54 9.30
CA ALA A 93 -9.34 18.90 9.17
C ALA A 93 -9.82 19.63 10.44
N GLU A 94 -10.59 20.70 10.27
CA GLU A 94 -11.16 21.44 11.40
C GLU A 94 -12.01 20.52 12.28
N GLN A 95 -11.70 20.52 13.59
CA GLN A 95 -12.50 19.88 14.64
C GLN A 95 -12.85 18.39 14.37
N GLY A 96 -11.96 17.66 13.68
CA GLY A 96 -12.14 16.23 13.41
C GLY A 96 -13.26 15.89 12.43
N LYS A 97 -13.80 16.88 11.71
CA LYS A 97 -14.82 16.66 10.67
C LYS A 97 -14.21 16.84 9.28
N GLY A 98 -13.87 15.71 8.66
CA GLY A 98 -13.40 15.67 7.28
C GLY A 98 -12.05 14.98 7.12
N LYS A 99 -11.58 14.91 5.88
CA LYS A 99 -10.21 14.50 5.56
C LYS A 99 -9.35 15.76 5.57
N GLY A 100 -8.14 15.67 6.13
CA GLY A 100 -7.16 16.76 6.02
C GLY A 100 -6.85 17.08 4.56
N GLU A 101 -6.53 18.33 4.29
CA GLU A 101 -6.16 18.78 2.96
C GLU A 101 -4.66 18.62 2.74
N TRP A 102 -4.29 18.15 1.55
CA TRP A 102 -2.89 18.00 1.17
C TRP A 102 -2.52 19.05 0.15
N GLY A 103 -1.35 19.64 0.33
CA GLY A 103 -0.70 20.52 -0.63
C GLY A 103 0.78 20.19 -0.75
N CYS A 104 1.46 20.87 -1.67
CA CYS A 104 2.90 20.81 -1.76
C CYS A 104 3.48 22.15 -2.22
N TYR A 105 4.70 22.41 -1.80
CA TYR A 105 5.57 23.45 -2.35
C TYR A 105 6.55 22.75 -3.30
N SER A 106 6.62 23.23 -4.53
CA SER A 106 7.38 22.60 -5.62
C SER A 106 8.48 23.50 -6.20
N THR A 107 8.58 24.73 -5.71
CA THR A 107 9.57 25.71 -6.15
C THR A 107 10.42 26.18 -4.97
N VAL A 108 11.64 26.61 -5.25
CA VAL A 108 12.56 27.09 -4.22
C VAL A 108 12.03 28.38 -3.59
N GLU A 109 11.40 29.23 -4.39
CA GLU A 109 10.80 30.50 -3.99
C GLU A 109 9.66 30.29 -2.99
N GLU A 110 8.83 29.26 -3.22
CA GLU A 110 7.77 28.87 -2.29
C GLU A 110 8.32 28.42 -0.93
N ILE A 111 9.40 27.64 -0.94
CA ILE A 111 10.07 27.18 0.29
C ILE A 111 10.71 28.36 1.04
N ALA A 112 11.36 29.28 0.32
CA ALA A 112 11.93 30.49 0.90
C ALA A 112 10.84 31.39 1.51
N ALA A 113 9.73 31.60 0.79
CA ALA A 113 8.59 32.37 1.28
C ALA A 113 7.95 31.72 2.53
N LEU A 114 7.90 30.39 2.59
CA LEU A 114 7.48 29.67 3.78
C LEU A 114 8.42 29.94 4.96
N GLY A 115 9.74 29.87 4.75
CA GLY A 115 10.75 30.14 5.77
C GLY A 115 10.66 31.57 6.35
N GLU A 116 10.32 32.55 5.52
CA GLU A 116 10.08 33.94 5.95
C GLU A 116 8.75 34.10 6.70
N ALA A 117 7.73 33.30 6.38
CA ALA A 117 6.42 33.35 7.03
C ALA A 117 6.39 32.66 8.41
N LEU A 118 7.34 31.77 8.70
CA LEU A 118 7.46 31.09 9.99
C LEU A 118 7.96 32.04 11.10
N ASP A 119 7.23 32.08 12.19
CA ASP A 119 7.49 32.89 13.38
C ASP A 119 8.40 32.16 14.39
N VAL A 120 9.65 32.60 14.45
CA VAL A 120 10.69 32.02 15.32
C VAL A 120 10.42 32.18 16.82
N HIS A 121 9.43 32.97 17.23
CA HIS A 121 9.08 33.11 18.65
C HIS A 121 8.44 31.82 19.22
N GLY A 122 7.89 30.96 18.35
CA GLY A 122 7.35 29.66 18.74
C GLY A 122 8.38 28.53 18.58
N ALA A 123 8.55 27.69 19.62
CA ALA A 123 9.49 26.56 19.59
C ALA A 123 9.26 25.58 18.42
N ARG A 124 8.02 25.44 17.95
CA ARG A 124 7.65 24.55 16.83
C ARG A 124 8.13 25.12 15.49
N GLU A 125 7.76 26.36 15.21
CA GLU A 125 8.11 27.04 13.96
C GLU A 125 9.60 27.33 13.88
N SER A 126 10.26 27.63 15.01
CA SER A 126 11.72 27.74 15.08
C SER A 126 12.41 26.44 14.67
N SER A 127 11.96 25.29 15.20
CA SER A 127 12.55 23.99 14.84
C SER A 127 12.29 23.64 13.37
N LEU A 128 11.10 23.91 12.86
CA LEU A 128 10.78 23.71 11.44
C LEU A 128 11.67 24.59 10.55
N LYS A 129 11.85 25.87 10.91
CA LYS A 129 12.67 26.82 10.16
C LYS A 129 14.13 26.39 10.12
N GLU A 130 14.72 26.00 11.25
CA GLU A 130 16.10 25.49 11.31
C GLU A 130 16.31 24.29 10.39
N VAL A 131 15.34 23.37 10.35
CA VAL A 131 15.41 22.18 9.49
C VAL A 131 15.28 22.56 8.00
N LEU A 132 14.40 23.49 7.66
CA LEU A 132 14.25 23.99 6.28
C LEU A 132 15.49 24.74 5.81
N GLU A 133 16.10 25.56 6.67
CA GLU A 133 17.35 26.27 6.37
C GLU A 133 18.51 25.29 6.17
N ALA A 134 18.62 24.26 7.02
CA ALA A 134 19.63 23.21 6.88
C ALA A 134 19.47 22.42 5.57
N ALA A 135 18.23 22.20 5.12
CA ALA A 135 17.90 21.47 3.90
C ALA A 135 17.85 22.36 2.63
N SER A 136 18.02 23.67 2.74
CA SER A 136 17.87 24.63 1.63
C SER A 136 18.70 24.27 0.39
N SER A 137 19.97 23.90 0.58
CA SER A 137 20.86 23.52 -0.52
C SER A 137 20.44 22.24 -1.25
N ASP A 138 19.80 21.30 -0.54
CA ASP A 138 19.25 20.08 -1.14
C ASP A 138 17.99 20.38 -1.95
N PHE A 139 17.11 21.26 -1.46
CA PHE A 139 15.94 21.76 -2.22
C PHE A 139 16.38 22.47 -3.50
N GLU A 140 17.36 23.38 -3.40
CA GLU A 140 17.87 24.10 -4.56
C GLU A 140 18.43 23.14 -5.63
N ARG A 141 19.23 22.16 -5.20
CA ARG A 141 19.82 21.18 -6.12
C ARG A 141 18.75 20.31 -6.79
N ALA A 142 17.75 19.88 -6.03
CA ALA A 142 16.69 19.00 -6.52
C ALA A 142 15.72 19.71 -7.46
N MET A 143 15.31 20.94 -7.14
CA MET A 143 14.29 21.68 -7.90
C MET A 143 14.87 22.40 -9.13
N LYS A 144 16.09 22.98 -9.06
CA LYS A 144 16.74 23.61 -10.25
C LYS A 144 17.05 22.59 -11.35
N GLY A 145 17.21 21.31 -11.00
CA GLY A 145 17.41 20.22 -11.95
C GLY A 145 16.18 19.86 -12.80
N GLN A 146 15.01 20.46 -12.51
CA GLN A 146 13.75 20.19 -13.23
C GLN A 146 13.40 21.25 -14.29
N GLU A 147 14.13 22.37 -14.35
CA GLU A 147 13.93 23.44 -15.34
C GLU A 147 14.80 23.29 -16.62
N ALA A 148 15.54 22.18 -16.77
CA ALA A 148 16.44 21.92 -17.90
C ALA A 148 15.89 20.88 -18.89
#